data_AF-A0A6J8BMP5-F1
#
_entry.id   AF-A0A6J8BMP5-F1
#
_cell.length_a   1.000
_cell.length_b   1.000
_cell.length_c   1.000
_cell.angle_alpha   90.00
_cell.angle_beta   90.00
_cell.angle_gamma   90.00
#
_symmetry.space_group_name_H-M   'P 1'
#
loop_
_entity.id
_entity.type
_entity.pdbx_description
1 polymer ?
#
loop_
_entity_poly.entity_id
_entity_poly.type
_entity_poly.pdbx_seq_one_letter_code
_entity_poly.pdbx_strand_id
1 'polypeptide(L)'
;MTQGSECSGPDCKQIISMPLLDNMEATLKADLDVRKLNKFLKSFIHQVVKKEVEFVMREDMRQIMNESVSTVESLFDDRTDEMKLDLDKKFDELIKEKEMQDEENKVALTAQLTSSPSSTGIMKFVIFSVSYNNLPAYKSTGKFICERSGLYLISASIVSNVNNANYYLYLNNTAVTNTFISYDSKNPYFTTHTGTIVLALQLH
;
A
#
# COMPACT_ATOMS: atom_id res chain seq x y z
N MET A 1 87.57 51.13 -2.31
CA MET A 1 87.81 50.04 -3.27
C MET A 1 88.58 48.94 -2.55
N THR A 2 87.88 47.91 -2.12
CA THR A 2 88.45 46.63 -1.67
C THR A 2 87.46 45.56 -2.10
N GLN A 3 87.93 44.69 -2.99
CA GLN A 3 87.16 43.64 -3.64
C GLN A 3 86.74 42.55 -2.64
N GLY A 4 85.51 42.05 -2.82
CA GLY A 4 84.94 40.94 -2.05
C GLY A 4 85.59 39.61 -2.40
N SER A 5 85.75 38.74 -1.40
CA SER A 5 86.08 37.33 -1.62
C SER A 5 84.80 36.56 -1.94
N GLU A 6 84.71 36.04 -3.17
CA GLU A 6 83.63 35.19 -3.67
C GLU A 6 83.67 33.81 -2.99
N CYS A 7 82.51 33.33 -2.55
CA CYS A 7 82.31 31.96 -2.09
C CYS A 7 82.25 31.02 -3.31
N SER A 8 83.23 30.13 -3.43
CA SER A 8 83.30 29.17 -4.54
C SER A 8 83.16 27.74 -4.02
N GLY A 9 81.94 27.20 -4.02
CA GLY A 9 81.65 25.81 -3.66
C GLY A 9 80.18 25.42 -3.85
N PRO A 10 79.85 24.12 -4.05
CA PRO A 10 78.50 23.65 -4.37
C PRO A 10 77.44 23.88 -3.27
N ASP A 11 77.86 24.26 -2.06
CA ASP A 11 76.98 24.58 -0.93
C ASP A 11 76.57 26.06 -0.85
N CYS A 12 76.98 26.92 -1.79
CA CYS A 12 76.62 28.35 -1.79
C CYS A 12 75.23 28.65 -2.40
N LYS A 13 74.22 27.82 -2.08
CA LYS A 13 72.81 28.06 -2.45
C LYS A 13 72.06 28.67 -1.26
N GLN A 14 71.62 29.93 -1.43
CA GLN A 14 70.88 30.79 -0.49
C GLN A 14 71.73 31.78 0.32
N ILE A 15 72.47 32.65 -0.38
CA ILE A 15 72.90 33.93 0.22
C ILE A 15 71.79 34.95 -0.07
N ILE A 16 71.07 35.37 0.97
CA ILE A 16 70.23 36.58 0.93
C ILE A 16 71.20 37.76 0.93
N SER A 17 71.35 38.43 -0.21
CA SER A 17 72.11 39.68 -0.27
C SER A 17 71.27 40.79 0.35
N MET A 18 71.73 41.35 1.46
CA MET A 18 71.16 42.56 2.03
C MET A 18 72.12 43.72 1.71
N PRO A 19 71.70 44.73 0.93
CA PRO A 19 72.58 45.81 0.54
C PRO A 19 72.95 46.65 1.78
N LEU A 20 74.24 46.84 2.00
CA LEU A 20 74.73 47.82 2.95
C LEU A 20 74.52 49.21 2.34
N LEU A 21 73.62 49.99 2.96
CA LEU A 21 73.38 51.38 2.63
C LEU A 21 74.53 52.21 3.22
N ASP A 22 75.53 52.51 2.40
CA ASP A 22 76.77 53.19 2.80
C ASP A 22 76.63 54.69 3.09
N ASN A 23 75.43 55.27 3.10
CA ASN A 23 75.23 56.65 3.53
C ASN A 23 73.82 56.88 4.07
N MET A 24 73.68 56.80 5.40
CA MET A 24 72.62 57.50 6.11
C MET A 24 73.24 58.53 7.05
N GLU A 25 73.44 59.75 6.56
CA GLU A 25 73.46 60.95 7.41
C GLU A 25 72.04 61.25 7.88
N ALA A 26 71.54 60.41 8.78
CA ALA A 26 70.38 60.69 9.60
C ALA A 26 70.52 59.88 10.89
N THR A 27 70.55 60.57 12.02
CA THR A 27 70.36 60.01 13.36
C THR A 27 68.99 59.33 13.45
N LEU A 28 68.88 58.10 12.93
CA LEU A 28 67.79 57.19 13.24
C LEU A 28 68.15 56.46 14.53
N LYS A 29 68.13 57.21 15.62
CA LYS A 29 67.76 56.68 16.94
C LYS A 29 66.25 56.39 16.89
N ALA A 30 65.86 55.48 16.00
CA ALA A 30 64.60 54.81 16.14
C ALA A 30 64.83 53.89 17.34
N ASP A 31 64.43 54.34 18.53
CA ASP A 31 64.04 53.43 19.60
C ASP A 31 62.98 52.54 18.96
N LEU A 32 63.43 51.41 18.41
CA LEU A 32 62.57 50.39 17.85
C LEU A 32 61.83 49.86 19.07
N ASP A 33 60.66 50.45 19.33
CA ASP A 33 59.89 50.17 20.52
C ASP A 33 59.41 48.73 20.40
N VAL A 34 60.24 47.81 20.87
CA VAL A 34 60.05 46.35 20.79
C VAL A 34 58.70 45.99 21.38
N ARG A 35 58.15 46.81 22.30
CA ARG A 35 56.80 46.64 22.84
C ARG A 35 55.72 46.89 21.78
N LYS A 36 55.86 47.93 20.95
CA LYS A 36 54.94 48.19 19.81
C LYS A 36 55.06 47.12 18.75
N LEU A 37 56.28 46.70 18.40
CA LEU A 37 56.50 45.63 17.42
C LEU A 37 55.92 44.29 17.91
N ASN A 38 56.17 43.93 19.17
CA ASN A 38 55.63 42.71 19.78
C ASN A 38 54.10 42.76 19.87
N LYS A 39 53.52 43.93 20.17
CA LYS A 39 52.06 44.12 20.14
C LYS A 39 51.48 43.93 18.72
N PHE A 40 52.15 44.46 17.70
CA PHE A 40 51.73 44.32 16.31
C PHE A 40 51.85 42.87 15.82
N LEU A 41 52.98 42.21 16.12
CA LEU A 41 53.22 40.80 15.79
C LEU A 41 52.19 39.90 16.48
N LYS A 42 51.91 40.12 17.77
CA LYS A 42 50.88 39.37 18.52
C LYS A 42 49.49 39.57 17.93
N SER A 43 49.15 40.82 17.54
CA SER A 43 47.87 41.12 16.89
C SER A 43 47.76 40.44 15.52
N PHE A 44 48.83 40.46 14.73
CA PHE A 44 48.88 39.83 13.42
C PHE A 44 48.75 38.30 13.51
N ILE A 45 49.53 37.66 14.39
CA ILE A 45 49.43 36.22 14.68
C ILE A 45 48.01 35.88 15.13
N HIS A 46 47.43 36.66 16.04
CA HIS A 46 46.08 36.40 16.53
C HIS A 46 45.03 36.51 15.43
N GLN A 47 45.14 37.47 14.51
CA GLN A 47 44.23 37.60 13.37
C GLN A 47 44.35 36.44 12.38
N VAL A 48 45.58 36.03 12.06
CA VAL A 48 45.82 34.91 11.14
C VAL A 48 45.31 33.60 11.76
N VAL A 49 45.67 33.31 13.02
CA VAL A 49 45.18 32.13 13.75
C VAL A 49 43.66 32.14 13.86
N LYS A 50 43.05 33.29 14.18
CA LYS A 50 41.59 33.41 14.26
C LYS A 50 40.91 33.10 12.92
N LYS A 51 41.40 33.68 11.82
CA LYS A 51 40.84 33.42 10.48
C LYS A 51 40.94 31.95 10.10
N GLU A 52 42.07 31.32 10.39
CA GLU A 52 42.28 29.92 10.04
C GLU A 52 41.41 28.99 10.87
N VAL A 53 41.28 29.26 12.18
CA VAL A 53 40.36 28.52 13.05
C VAL A 53 38.90 28.68 12.62
N GLU A 54 38.48 29.91 12.27
CA GLU A 54 37.12 30.16 11.75
C GLU A 54 36.86 29.50 10.39
N PHE A 55 37.90 29.30 9.58
CA PHE A 55 37.78 28.59 8.31
C PHE A 55 37.61 27.09 8.55
N VAL A 56 38.51 26.48 9.33
CA VAL A 56 38.46 25.04 9.67
C VAL A 56 37.14 24.71 10.37
N MET A 57 36.73 25.49 11.37
CA MET A 57 35.46 25.25 12.05
C MET A 57 34.25 25.31 11.12
N ARG A 58 34.25 26.19 10.12
CA ARG A 58 33.14 26.29 9.15
C ARG A 58 33.10 25.10 8.21
N GLU A 59 34.25 24.66 7.70
CA GLU A 59 34.31 23.49 6.81
C GLU A 59 33.95 22.21 7.57
N ASP A 60 34.51 22.00 8.76
CA ASP A 60 34.19 20.83 9.60
C ASP A 60 32.70 20.81 9.97
N MET A 61 32.13 21.95 10.42
CA MET A 61 30.70 22.03 10.72
C MET A 61 29.84 21.75 9.50
N ARG A 62 30.24 22.24 8.32
CA ARG A 62 29.49 22.03 7.08
C ARG A 62 29.53 20.56 6.67
N GLN A 63 30.68 19.90 6.80
CA GLN A 63 30.80 18.47 6.53
C GLN A 63 29.91 17.66 7.48
N ILE A 64 30.01 17.92 8.79
CA ILE A 64 29.18 17.25 9.81
C ILE A 64 27.69 17.46 9.53
N MET A 65 27.28 18.68 9.18
CA MET A 65 25.88 18.97 8.83
C MET A 65 25.44 18.18 7.59
N ASN A 66 26.25 18.14 6.54
CA ASN A 66 25.90 17.40 5.32
C ASN A 66 25.78 15.89 5.57
N GLU A 67 26.70 15.31 6.34
CA GLU A 67 26.65 13.89 6.72
C GLU A 67 25.43 13.59 7.62
N SER A 68 25.11 14.51 8.53
CA SER A 68 23.93 14.38 9.38
C SER A 68 22.63 14.46 8.58
N VAL A 69 22.54 15.39 7.62
CA VAL A 69 21.37 15.56 6.76
C VAL A 69 21.17 14.34 5.86
N SER A 70 22.23 13.84 5.20
CA SER A 70 22.11 12.66 4.33
C SER A 70 21.69 11.40 5.10
N THR A 71 22.19 11.22 6.32
CA THR A 71 21.78 10.10 7.19
C THR A 71 20.31 10.20 7.59
N VAL A 72 19.83 11.42 7.87
CA VAL A 72 18.43 11.65 8.21
C VAL A 72 17.53 11.42 7.00
N GLU A 73 17.92 11.89 5.82
CA GLU A 73 17.19 11.64 4.56
C GLU A 73 17.06 10.16 4.25
N SER A 74 18.16 9.39 4.33
CA SER A 74 18.10 7.94 4.08
C SER A 74 17.20 7.20 5.07
N LEU A 75 17.20 7.60 6.35
CA LEU A 75 16.31 7.02 7.36
C LEU A 75 14.83 7.34 7.09
N PHE A 76 14.53 8.52 6.53
CA PHE A 76 13.18 8.89 6.15
C PHE A 76 12.70 8.12 4.93
N ASP A 77 13.56 7.94 3.93
CA ASP A 77 13.24 7.17 2.73
C ASP A 77 12.98 5.70 3.07
N ASP A 78 13.89 5.06 3.81
CA ASP A 78 13.75 3.66 4.25
C ASP A 78 12.42 3.46 5.02
N ARG A 79 12.12 4.37 5.94
CA ARG A 79 10.90 4.27 6.76
C ARG A 79 9.63 4.57 5.97
N THR A 80 9.70 5.41 4.94
CA THR A 80 8.57 5.72 4.08
C THR A 80 8.23 4.50 3.20
N ASP A 81 9.25 3.83 2.66
CA ASP A 81 9.07 2.61 1.88
C ASP A 81 8.54 1.46 2.73
N GLU A 82 9.06 1.26 3.95
CA GLU A 82 8.52 0.28 4.89
C GLU A 82 7.04 0.56 5.22
N MET A 83 6.69 1.82 5.49
CA MET A 83 5.32 2.20 5.83
C MET A 83 4.37 2.01 4.65
N LYS A 84 4.82 2.28 3.42
CA LYS A 84 4.04 2.04 2.21
C LYS A 84 3.77 0.55 2.01
N LEU A 85 4.78 -0.30 2.23
CA LEU A 85 4.66 -1.76 2.09
C LEU A 85 3.71 -2.36 3.14
N ASP A 86 3.76 -1.89 4.39
CA ASP A 86 2.79 -2.30 5.43
C ASP A 86 1.36 -1.87 5.09
N LEU A 87 1.19 -0.65 4.54
CA LEU A 87 -0.11 -0.14 4.16
C LEU A 87 -0.71 -0.94 2.98
N ASP A 88 0.08 -1.20 1.95
CA ASP A 88 -0.36 -2.00 0.79
C ASP A 88 -0.76 -3.42 1.23
N LYS A 89 0.03 -4.04 2.11
CA LYS A 89 -0.29 -5.35 2.67
C LYS A 89 -1.61 -5.36 3.46
N LYS A 90 -1.85 -4.35 4.29
CA LYS A 90 -3.13 -4.20 5.02
C LYS A 90 -4.31 -3.99 4.09
N PHE A 91 -4.14 -3.23 3.01
CA PHE A 91 -5.19 -3.07 2.00
C PHE A 91 -5.52 -4.39 1.32
N ASP A 92 -4.52 -5.18 0.94
CA ASP A 92 -4.72 -6.50 0.34
C ASP A 92 -5.43 -7.47 1.29
N GLU A 93 -5.08 -7.45 2.58
CA GLU A 93 -5.75 -8.26 3.62
C GLU A 93 -7.24 -7.87 3.75
N LEU A 94 -7.54 -6.56 3.81
CA LEU A 94 -8.92 -6.06 3.91
C LEU A 94 -9.76 -6.39 2.65
N ILE A 95 -9.15 -6.32 1.46
CA ILE A 95 -9.83 -6.69 0.21
C ILE A 95 -10.19 -8.17 0.26
N LYS A 96 -9.24 -9.05 0.64
CA LYS A 96 -9.49 -10.49 0.76
C LYS A 96 -10.55 -10.81 1.80
N GLU A 97 -10.52 -10.17 2.97
CA GLU A 97 -11.56 -10.34 3.99
C GLU A 97 -12.94 -10.00 3.45
N LYS A 98 -13.05 -8.88 2.73
CA LYS A 98 -14.31 -8.46 2.12
C LYS A 98 -14.78 -9.41 1.01
N GLU A 99 -13.87 -9.85 0.15
CA GLU A 99 -14.19 -10.83 -0.90
C GLU A 99 -14.65 -12.16 -0.31
N MET A 100 -13.98 -12.66 0.73
CA MET A 100 -14.41 -13.87 1.44
C MET A 100 -15.80 -13.68 2.06
N GLN A 101 -16.06 -12.53 2.69
CA GLN A 101 -17.38 -12.22 3.27
C GLN A 101 -18.49 -12.13 2.19
N ASP A 102 -18.18 -11.53 1.04
CA ASP A 102 -19.11 -11.45 -0.09
C ASP A 102 -19.37 -12.82 -0.72
N GLU A 103 -18.36 -13.70 -0.78
CA GLU A 103 -18.53 -15.09 -1.20
C GLU A 103 -19.38 -15.89 -0.22
N GLU A 104 -19.19 -15.70 1.08
CA GLU A 104 -20.03 -16.31 2.11
C GLU A 104 -21.51 -15.92 1.94
N ASN A 105 -21.81 -14.69 1.52
CA ASN A 105 -23.17 -14.18 1.41
C ASN A 105 -23.92 -14.60 0.13
N LYS A 106 -23.28 -15.27 -0.83
CA LYS A 106 -23.91 -15.70 -2.09
C LYS A 106 -24.70 -17.00 -1.89
N VAL A 107 -26.02 -16.93 -1.94
CA VAL A 107 -26.89 -18.11 -1.92
C VAL A 107 -27.71 -18.18 -3.20
N ALA A 108 -27.42 -19.17 -4.05
CA ALA A 108 -28.21 -19.47 -5.24
C ALA A 108 -28.26 -20.99 -5.48
N LEU A 109 -29.46 -21.47 -5.82
CA LEU A 109 -29.74 -22.88 -6.07
C LEU A 109 -30.59 -23.00 -7.33
N THR A 110 -30.20 -23.89 -8.23
CA THR A 110 -31.04 -24.34 -9.35
C THR A 110 -31.22 -25.84 -9.29
N ALA A 111 -32.46 -26.31 -9.41
CA ALA A 111 -32.79 -27.73 -9.35
C ALA A 111 -33.79 -28.12 -10.45
N GLN A 112 -33.68 -29.36 -10.93
CA GLN A 112 -34.53 -29.94 -11.97
C GLN A 112 -35.29 -31.13 -11.42
N LEU A 113 -36.53 -31.30 -11.86
CA LEU A 113 -37.39 -32.41 -11.44
C LEU A 113 -36.80 -33.75 -11.92
N THR A 114 -36.75 -34.76 -11.04
CA THR A 114 -36.23 -36.10 -11.41
C THR A 114 -37.28 -37.09 -11.88
N SER A 115 -38.52 -36.93 -11.43
CA SER A 115 -39.62 -37.80 -11.80
C SER A 115 -40.94 -37.03 -11.76
N SER A 116 -41.89 -37.43 -12.60
CA SER A 116 -43.22 -36.84 -12.60
C SER A 116 -43.87 -37.03 -11.22
N PRO A 117 -44.30 -35.96 -10.54
CA PRO A 117 -44.90 -36.05 -9.22
C PRO A 117 -46.26 -36.77 -9.30
N SER A 118 -46.60 -37.53 -8.25
CA SER A 118 -47.99 -37.98 -8.05
C SER A 118 -48.88 -36.81 -7.62
N SER A 119 -50.19 -36.93 -7.82
CA SER A 119 -51.19 -35.85 -7.76
C SER A 119 -51.26 -35.05 -6.45
N THR A 120 -50.59 -35.46 -5.37
CA THR A 120 -50.61 -34.80 -4.05
C THR A 120 -49.24 -34.74 -3.36
N GLY A 121 -48.14 -35.00 -4.08
CA GLY A 121 -46.79 -35.12 -3.50
C GLY A 121 -45.97 -33.82 -3.54
N ILE A 122 -45.01 -33.70 -2.61
CA ILE A 122 -43.93 -32.70 -2.72
C ILE A 122 -43.07 -33.06 -3.93
N MET A 123 -42.89 -32.12 -4.86
CA MET A 123 -41.98 -32.28 -5.98
C MET A 123 -40.55 -32.41 -5.48
N LYS A 124 -39.86 -33.47 -5.90
CA LYS A 124 -38.45 -33.71 -5.56
C LYS A 124 -37.59 -33.32 -6.75
N PHE A 125 -36.57 -32.50 -6.47
CA PHE A 125 -35.67 -32.00 -7.50
C PHE A 125 -34.24 -32.49 -7.22
N VAL A 126 -33.49 -32.78 -8.29
CA VAL A 126 -32.03 -32.92 -8.25
C VAL A 126 -31.42 -31.58 -8.57
N ILE A 127 -30.46 -31.19 -7.72
CA ILE A 127 -29.75 -29.94 -7.82
C ILE A 127 -28.85 -30.00 -9.06
N PHE A 128 -29.02 -29.04 -9.96
CA PHE A 128 -28.25 -28.94 -11.19
C PHE A 128 -27.03 -28.03 -11.01
N SER A 129 -27.18 -26.92 -10.28
CA SER A 129 -26.06 -26.06 -9.91
C SER A 129 -26.29 -25.41 -8.55
N VAL A 130 -25.19 -25.20 -7.82
CA VAL A 130 -25.14 -24.41 -6.59
C VAL A 130 -24.01 -23.41 -6.77
N SER A 131 -24.28 -22.13 -6.57
CA SER A 131 -23.22 -21.12 -6.55
C SER A 131 -22.58 -20.98 -5.16
N TYR A 132 -22.91 -21.89 -4.23
CA TYR A 132 -22.38 -21.94 -2.87
C TYR A 132 -21.91 -23.36 -2.53
N ASN A 133 -20.66 -23.48 -2.10
CA ASN A 133 -20.08 -24.74 -1.65
C ASN A 133 -20.81 -25.21 -0.38
N ASN A 134 -21.41 -26.41 -0.43
CA ASN A 134 -22.08 -27.09 0.67
C ASN A 134 -23.39 -26.46 1.16
N LEU A 135 -24.46 -26.56 0.36
CA LEU A 135 -25.83 -26.67 0.90
C LEU A 135 -26.14 -28.16 1.17
N PRO A 136 -25.93 -28.70 2.39
CA PRO A 136 -26.43 -30.03 2.75
C PRO A 136 -27.97 -30.08 2.78
N ALA A 137 -28.64 -28.93 2.86
CA ALA A 137 -30.05 -28.82 3.20
C ALA A 137 -31.06 -29.19 2.09
N TYR A 138 -30.66 -29.22 0.81
CA TYR A 138 -31.60 -29.53 -0.28
C TYR A 138 -31.59 -31.02 -0.69
N LYS A 139 -30.78 -31.86 -0.04
CA LYS A 139 -30.65 -33.27 -0.42
C LYS A 139 -31.94 -34.04 -0.10
N SER A 140 -32.63 -34.49 -1.16
CA SER A 140 -33.68 -35.52 -1.21
C SER A 140 -35.12 -35.20 -0.76
N THR A 141 -35.36 -34.04 -0.11
CA THR A 141 -36.70 -33.72 0.44
C THR A 141 -37.57 -32.87 -0.48
N GLY A 142 -36.99 -32.16 -1.46
CA GLY A 142 -37.69 -31.16 -2.28
C GLY A 142 -37.94 -29.83 -1.56
N LYS A 143 -37.28 -29.60 -0.42
CA LYS A 143 -37.46 -28.41 0.42
C LYS A 143 -36.18 -27.58 0.44
N PHE A 144 -36.34 -26.26 0.30
CA PHE A 144 -35.29 -25.30 0.61
C PHE A 144 -35.36 -24.96 2.11
N ILE A 145 -34.22 -25.01 2.79
CA ILE A 145 -34.09 -24.54 4.17
C ILE A 145 -33.24 -23.28 4.12
N CYS A 146 -33.78 -22.20 4.68
CA CYS A 146 -33.09 -20.93 4.79
C CYS A 146 -31.98 -21.05 5.85
N GLU A 147 -30.72 -20.86 5.44
CA GLU A 147 -29.56 -20.86 6.34
C GLU A 147 -29.12 -19.43 6.71
N ARG A 148 -29.71 -18.39 6.10
CA ARG A 148 -29.39 -16.99 6.36
C ARG A 148 -30.64 -16.13 6.25
N SER A 149 -30.90 -15.27 7.23
CA SER A 149 -32.02 -14.33 7.14
C SER A 149 -31.81 -13.35 5.98
N GLY A 150 -32.84 -13.08 5.18
CA GLY A 150 -32.71 -12.19 4.03
C GLY A 150 -33.91 -12.21 3.09
N LEU A 151 -33.80 -11.48 1.98
CA LEU A 151 -34.76 -11.50 0.88
C LEU A 151 -34.35 -12.53 -0.16
N TYR A 152 -35.26 -13.45 -0.47
CA TYR A 152 -35.05 -14.54 -1.40
C TYR A 152 -36.00 -14.43 -2.59
N LEU A 153 -35.47 -14.57 -3.80
CA LEU A 153 -36.24 -14.78 -5.01
C LEU A 153 -36.39 -16.28 -5.24
N ILE A 154 -37.63 -16.77 -5.26
CA ILE A 154 -37.94 -18.16 -5.55
C ILE A 154 -38.78 -18.20 -6.82
N SER A 155 -38.33 -18.96 -7.81
CA SER A 155 -39.04 -19.16 -9.06
C SER A 155 -39.06 -20.65 -9.42
N ALA A 156 -40.19 -21.10 -9.93
CA ALA A 156 -40.36 -22.44 -10.48
C ALA A 156 -41.02 -22.33 -11.86
N SER A 157 -40.53 -23.13 -12.80
CA SER A 157 -41.07 -23.22 -14.16
C SER A 157 -41.43 -24.67 -14.42
N ILE A 158 -42.71 -24.93 -14.70
CA ILE A 158 -43.24 -26.28 -14.84
C ILE A 158 -43.91 -26.43 -16.20
N VAL A 159 -43.69 -27.60 -16.79
CA VAL A 159 -44.36 -28.07 -18.00
C VAL A 159 -45.26 -29.23 -17.62
N SER A 160 -46.52 -29.20 -18.05
CA SER A 160 -47.39 -30.38 -18.02
C SER A 160 -47.68 -30.85 -19.45
N ASN A 161 -47.59 -32.16 -19.66
CA ASN A 161 -47.79 -32.81 -20.96
C ASN A 161 -49.03 -33.72 -21.01
N VAL A 162 -49.79 -33.83 -19.92
CA VAL A 162 -50.90 -34.79 -19.81
C VAL A 162 -52.20 -34.17 -19.28
N ASN A 163 -52.14 -33.16 -18.42
CA ASN A 163 -53.34 -32.57 -17.82
C ASN A 163 -53.11 -31.15 -17.30
N ASN A 164 -54.21 -30.43 -17.07
CA ASN A 164 -54.16 -29.20 -16.29
C ASN A 164 -53.76 -29.53 -14.84
N ALA A 165 -52.97 -28.67 -14.24
CA ALA A 165 -52.49 -28.83 -12.86
C ALA A 165 -52.38 -27.48 -12.15
N ASN A 166 -52.28 -27.51 -10.82
CA ASN A 166 -51.83 -26.37 -10.04
C ASN A 166 -50.58 -26.79 -9.28
N TYR A 167 -49.65 -25.86 -9.13
CA TYR A 167 -48.58 -26.01 -8.15
C TYR A 167 -48.53 -24.79 -7.24
N TYR A 168 -47.97 -25.03 -6.06
CA TYR A 168 -47.94 -24.08 -4.97
C TYR A 168 -46.51 -24.06 -4.44
N LEU A 169 -46.01 -22.86 -4.17
CA LEU A 169 -44.87 -22.68 -3.28
C LEU A 169 -45.39 -22.60 -1.86
N TYR A 170 -44.73 -23.30 -0.94
CA TYR A 170 -45.10 -23.34 0.47
C TYR A 170 -44.01 -22.70 1.33
N LEU A 171 -44.43 -21.87 2.29
CA LEU A 171 -43.61 -21.40 3.40
C LEU A 171 -44.19 -22.00 4.68
N ASN A 172 -43.40 -22.82 5.39
CA ASN A 172 -43.82 -23.46 6.66
C ASN A 172 -45.23 -24.08 6.60
N ASN A 173 -45.47 -24.91 5.57
CA ASN A 173 -46.76 -25.59 5.29
C ASN A 173 -47.93 -24.67 4.90
N THR A 174 -47.69 -23.38 4.68
CA THR A 174 -48.70 -22.44 4.15
C THR A 174 -48.41 -22.12 2.69
N ALA A 175 -49.41 -22.28 1.81
CA ALA A 175 -49.25 -21.93 0.41
C ALA A 175 -49.11 -20.41 0.26
N VAL A 176 -48.05 -19.96 -0.41
CA VAL A 176 -47.75 -18.54 -0.67
C VAL A 176 -47.95 -18.16 -2.14
N THR A 177 -48.02 -19.15 -3.02
CA THR A 177 -48.40 -18.96 -4.43
C THR A 177 -49.39 -20.02 -4.86
N ASN A 178 -50.16 -19.72 -5.92
CA ASN A 178 -50.95 -20.68 -6.66
C ASN A 178 -50.76 -20.40 -8.15
N THR A 179 -50.15 -21.33 -8.87
CA THR A 179 -49.88 -21.18 -10.30
C THR A 179 -50.60 -22.29 -11.06
N PHE A 180 -51.54 -21.88 -11.92
CA PHE A 180 -52.26 -22.77 -12.82
C PHE A 180 -51.42 -23.11 -14.04
N ILE A 181 -51.28 -24.41 -14.30
CA ILE A 181 -50.60 -24.98 -15.46
C ILE A 181 -51.70 -25.47 -16.40
N SER A 182 -51.81 -24.83 -17.57
CA SER A 182 -52.68 -25.30 -18.64
C SER A 182 -51.96 -26.29 -19.55
N TYR A 183 -52.62 -27.41 -19.83
CA TYR A 183 -52.26 -28.36 -20.87
C TYR A 183 -53.12 -28.13 -22.11
N ASP A 184 -52.47 -27.97 -23.25
CA ASP A 184 -53.14 -27.87 -24.55
C ASP A 184 -52.80 -29.10 -25.40
N SER A 185 -53.77 -30.00 -25.56
CA SER A 185 -53.60 -31.23 -26.35
C SER A 185 -53.45 -31.00 -27.86
N LYS A 186 -53.76 -29.79 -28.34
CA LYS A 186 -53.67 -29.42 -29.76
C LYS A 186 -52.36 -28.74 -30.11
N ASN A 187 -51.57 -28.35 -29.11
CA ASN A 187 -50.30 -27.69 -29.29
C ASN A 187 -49.14 -28.67 -28.95
N PRO A 188 -48.35 -29.12 -29.95
CA PRO A 188 -47.20 -30.00 -29.68
C PRO A 188 -46.07 -29.29 -28.93
N TYR A 189 -46.13 -27.95 -28.80
CA TYR A 189 -45.17 -27.20 -28.02
C TYR A 189 -45.56 -27.19 -26.54
N PHE A 190 -44.68 -27.74 -25.72
CA PHE A 190 -44.78 -27.73 -24.27
C PHE A 190 -44.93 -26.30 -23.73
N THR A 191 -46.10 -25.94 -23.21
CA THR A 191 -46.30 -24.65 -22.56
C THR A 191 -45.66 -24.68 -21.17
N THR A 192 -44.72 -23.77 -20.94
CA THR A 192 -44.07 -23.61 -19.63
C THR A 192 -44.81 -22.55 -18.84
N HIS A 193 -45.11 -22.86 -17.58
CA HIS A 193 -45.78 -21.94 -16.66
C HIS A 193 -44.87 -21.63 -15.48
N THR A 194 -44.61 -20.34 -15.27
CA THR A 194 -43.66 -19.85 -14.27
C THR A 194 -44.37 -19.10 -13.16
N GLY A 195 -44.01 -19.43 -11.92
CA GLY A 195 -44.51 -18.86 -10.70
C GLY A 195 -43.31 -18.36 -9.90
N THR A 196 -43.35 -17.08 -9.54
CA THR A 196 -42.23 -16.40 -8.90
C THR A 196 -42.74 -15.62 -7.69
N ILE A 197 -41.95 -15.64 -6.61
CA ILE A 197 -42.24 -14.90 -5.39
C ILE A 197 -40.94 -14.38 -4.78
N VAL A 198 -41.02 -13.21 -4.14
CA VAL A 198 -39.97 -12.69 -3.26
C VAL A 198 -40.44 -12.87 -1.82
N LEU A 199 -39.63 -13.52 -1.00
CA LEU A 199 -39.92 -13.79 0.41
C LEU A 199 -38.83 -13.23 1.30
N ALA A 200 -39.21 -12.58 2.40
CA ALA A 200 -38.33 -12.33 3.53
C ALA A 200 -38.30 -13.58 4.40
N LEU A 201 -37.16 -14.26 4.46
CA LEU A 201 -36.94 -15.45 5.28
C LEU A 201 -36.07 -15.08 6.50
N GLN A 202 -36.35 -15.72 7.63
CA GLN A 202 -35.58 -15.53 8.86
C GLN A 202 -35.13 -16.89 9.39
N LEU A 203 -33.91 -16.92 9.96
CA LEU A 203 -33.42 -18.04 10.75
C LEU A 203 -34.29 -18.22 11.99
N HIS A 204 -34.74 -19.45 12.22
CA HIS A 204 -35.41 -19.86 13.44
C HIS A 204 -34.42 -20.23 14.54
#